data_AF-A0A958S5Q1-F1
#
_entry.id   AF-A0A958S5Q1-F1
#
_cell.length_a   1.000
_cell.length_b   1.000
_cell.length_c   1.000
_cell.angle_alpha   90.00
_cell.angle_beta   90.00
_cell.angle_gamma   90.00
#
_symmetry.space_group_name_H-M   'P 1'
#
loop_
_entity.id
_entity.type
_entity.pdbx_description
1 polymer ?
#
loop_
_entity_poly.entity_id
_entity_poly.type
_entity_poly.pdbx_seq_one_letter_code
_entity_poly.pdbx_strand_id
1 'polypeptide(L)'
;MRSDLKKLWMDLRMWASLHVLIGVGVPAILIFFFGCNELKEEPPPIGAEVDASQVSDALTKALEGSSVYSVYKNQQVVFELTQKIETNPPSPYLYIKQDVTKIDDTPQYFSYTYNEITEDPNSEPGTKPIVKEVTSDLYQPRPTVTTTSLSELAIQELDRLQLFSEKQIETMSEERTPVRTTFHDLFVSREVQSPPLVVQERPHCSEVPNCQLHVTKIQFDQILWYAEGDYSKVRYNLEIAPEAPFLSRILSDCVATSVPYQGRRYYVKNCKNVLDFWYGTPPTE
;
A
#
# COMPACT_ATOMS: atom_id res chain seq x y z
N MET A 1 22.13 -50.11 -64.41
CA MET A 1 20.73 -50.19 -63.92
C MET A 1 20.59 -50.62 -62.45
N ARG A 2 20.96 -51.85 -62.00
CA ARG A 2 20.89 -52.19 -60.55
C ARG A 2 21.89 -51.44 -59.65
N SER A 3 23.04 -51.02 -60.20
CA SER A 3 24.06 -50.23 -59.50
C SER A 3 23.60 -48.80 -59.23
N ASP A 4 22.91 -48.19 -60.19
CA ASP A 4 22.53 -46.77 -60.14
C ASP A 4 21.40 -46.53 -59.13
N LEU A 5 20.50 -47.50 -58.97
CA LEU A 5 19.44 -47.46 -57.96
C LEU A 5 19.99 -47.51 -56.53
N LYS A 6 21.08 -48.26 -56.28
CA LYS A 6 21.70 -48.33 -54.94
C LYS A 6 22.36 -47.01 -54.55
N LYS A 7 23.00 -46.33 -55.52
CA LYS A 7 23.62 -45.02 -55.29
C LYS A 7 22.56 -43.96 -54.98
N LEU A 8 21.47 -43.93 -55.76
CA LEU A 8 20.35 -43.01 -55.53
C LEU A 8 19.69 -43.22 -54.15
N TRP A 9 19.58 -44.47 -53.69
CA TRP A 9 18.99 -44.80 -52.39
C TRP A 9 19.91 -44.46 -51.20
N MET A 10 21.24 -44.55 -51.37
CA MET A 10 22.21 -44.08 -50.38
C MET A 10 22.22 -42.55 -50.27
N ASP A 11 22.16 -41.85 -51.40
CA ASP A 11 22.10 -40.38 -51.43
C ASP A 11 20.79 -39.88 -50.78
N LEU A 12 19.65 -40.53 -51.04
CA LEU A 12 18.36 -40.15 -50.44
C LEU A 12 18.35 -40.36 -48.92
N ARG A 13 18.94 -41.46 -48.43
CA ARG A 13 19.06 -41.73 -46.98
C ARG A 13 19.97 -40.71 -46.30
N MET A 14 21.07 -40.34 -46.93
CA MET A 14 22.02 -39.37 -46.38
C MET A 14 21.40 -37.96 -46.29
N TRP A 15 20.63 -37.55 -47.30
CA TRP A 15 19.88 -36.30 -47.28
C TRP A 15 18.74 -36.29 -46.25
N ALA A 16 17.98 -37.38 -46.14
CA ALA A 16 16.91 -37.50 -45.15
C ALA A 16 17.44 -37.43 -43.70
N SER A 17 18.57 -38.10 -43.40
CA SER A 17 19.19 -38.06 -42.07
C SER A 17 19.74 -36.67 -41.72
N LEU A 18 20.28 -35.95 -42.70
CA LEU A 18 20.79 -34.60 -42.49
C LEU A 18 19.67 -33.61 -42.15
N HIS A 19 18.52 -33.72 -42.81
CA HIS A 19 17.36 -32.85 -42.51
C HIS A 19 16.71 -33.15 -41.16
N VAL A 20 16.74 -34.41 -40.70
CA VAL A 20 16.28 -34.75 -39.35
C VAL A 20 17.24 -34.22 -38.28
N LEU A 21 18.56 -34.36 -38.50
CA LEU A 21 19.57 -33.82 -37.59
C LEU A 21 19.53 -32.29 -37.50
N ILE A 22 19.35 -31.60 -38.63
CA ILE A 22 19.23 -30.14 -38.65
C ILE A 22 17.86 -29.71 -38.07
N GLY A 23 16.77 -30.38 -38.46
CA GLY A 23 15.41 -30.03 -38.07
C GLY A 23 15.09 -30.28 -36.59
N VAL A 24 15.76 -31.24 -35.94
CA VAL A 24 15.58 -31.53 -34.50
C VAL A 24 16.74 -31.03 -33.65
N GLY A 25 17.98 -31.17 -34.15
CA GLY A 25 19.18 -30.77 -33.41
C GLY A 25 19.34 -29.27 -33.27
N VAL A 26 19.06 -28.48 -34.32
CA VAL A 26 19.21 -27.01 -34.25
C VAL A 26 18.20 -26.38 -33.29
N PRO A 27 16.90 -26.72 -33.28
CA PRO A 27 15.97 -26.18 -32.29
C PRO A 27 16.30 -26.61 -30.86
N ALA A 28 16.73 -27.85 -30.64
CA ALA A 28 17.12 -28.32 -29.30
C ALA A 28 18.37 -27.57 -28.77
N ILE A 29 19.35 -27.34 -29.63
CA ILE A 29 20.55 -26.54 -29.31
C ILE A 29 20.15 -25.09 -29.04
N LEU A 30 19.29 -24.48 -29.87
CA LEU A 30 18.82 -23.11 -29.63
C LEU A 30 18.01 -23.00 -28.34
N ILE A 31 17.13 -23.95 -28.02
CA ILE A 31 16.41 -23.97 -26.74
C ILE A 31 17.36 -24.16 -25.55
N PHE A 32 18.48 -24.87 -25.71
CA PHE A 32 19.47 -25.06 -24.65
C PHE A 32 20.38 -23.83 -24.47
N PHE A 33 20.77 -23.15 -25.56
CA PHE A 33 21.61 -21.94 -25.51
C PHE A 33 20.82 -20.66 -25.19
N PHE A 34 19.53 -20.62 -25.54
CA PHE A 34 18.60 -19.56 -25.12
C PHE A 34 17.74 -19.97 -23.90
N GLY A 35 18.00 -21.15 -23.34
CA GLY A 35 17.29 -21.71 -22.21
C GLY A 35 17.60 -20.94 -20.94
N CYS A 36 16.64 -20.12 -20.51
CA CYS A 36 16.59 -19.47 -19.21
C CYS A 36 17.82 -18.64 -18.82
N ASN A 37 18.28 -17.75 -19.71
CA ASN A 37 18.90 -16.53 -19.18
C ASN A 37 17.79 -15.75 -18.49
N GLU A 38 17.74 -15.87 -17.16
CA GLU A 38 16.92 -15.04 -16.30
C GLU A 38 17.26 -13.59 -16.66
N LEU A 39 16.32 -12.93 -17.36
CA LEU A 39 16.44 -11.51 -17.70
C LEU A 39 16.58 -10.80 -16.36
N LYS A 40 17.80 -10.35 -16.05
CA LYS A 40 18.04 -9.49 -14.90
C LYS A 40 17.28 -8.20 -15.18
N GLU A 41 16.08 -8.09 -14.63
CA GLU A 41 15.34 -6.83 -14.64
C GLU A 41 16.23 -5.79 -13.97
N GLU A 42 16.62 -4.77 -14.73
CA GLU A 42 17.29 -3.62 -14.13
C GLU A 42 16.33 -3.01 -13.11
N PRO A 43 16.80 -2.77 -11.88
CA PRO A 43 15.92 -2.27 -10.85
C PRO A 43 15.46 -0.86 -11.24
N PRO A 44 14.22 -0.47 -10.88
CA PRO A 44 13.66 0.81 -11.29
C PRO A 44 14.56 1.94 -10.79
N PRO A 45 14.74 3.01 -11.57
CA PRO A 45 15.61 4.11 -11.21
C PRO A 45 15.21 4.68 -9.84
N ILE A 46 16.23 4.89 -9.01
CA ILE A 46 16.11 5.61 -7.74
C ILE A 46 16.16 7.10 -8.08
N GLY A 47 15.13 7.84 -7.71
CA GLY A 47 15.09 9.28 -7.95
C GLY A 47 15.92 10.09 -6.98
N ALA A 48 15.67 11.40 -6.91
CA ALA A 48 16.49 12.30 -6.08
C ALA A 48 16.28 11.99 -4.59
N GLU A 49 17.37 11.80 -3.85
CA GLU A 49 17.34 11.60 -2.39
C GLU A 49 16.87 12.87 -1.68
N VAL A 50 16.07 12.69 -0.63
CA VAL A 50 15.57 13.74 0.26
C VAL A 50 15.82 13.34 1.71
N ASP A 51 16.01 14.33 2.58
CA ASP A 51 16.21 14.07 4.00
C ASP A 51 14.92 13.55 4.64
N ALA A 52 15.05 12.62 5.60
CA ALA A 52 13.91 12.10 6.36
C ALA A 52 13.10 13.20 7.07
N SER A 53 13.77 14.29 7.48
CA SER A 53 13.11 15.45 8.09
C SER A 53 12.17 16.15 7.11
N GLN A 54 12.48 16.18 5.80
CA GLN A 54 11.60 16.82 4.82
C GLN A 54 10.30 16.02 4.62
N VAL A 55 10.38 14.70 4.67
CA VAL A 55 9.20 13.82 4.64
C VAL A 55 8.37 14.00 5.91
N SER A 56 9.04 14.02 7.08
CA SER A 56 8.39 14.25 8.37
C SER A 56 7.70 15.62 8.42
N ASP A 57 8.37 16.69 7.99
CA ASP A 57 7.81 18.05 7.93
C ASP A 57 6.59 18.12 7.01
N ALA A 58 6.64 17.43 5.85
CA ALA A 58 5.51 17.37 4.93
C ALA A 58 4.28 16.70 5.59
N LEU A 59 4.49 15.59 6.29
CA LEU A 59 3.44 14.87 7.03
C LEU A 59 2.89 15.70 8.19
N THR A 60 3.77 16.25 9.03
CA THR A 60 3.37 17.11 10.16
C THR A 60 2.56 18.30 9.68
N LYS A 61 2.97 18.96 8.59
CA LYS A 61 2.25 20.09 8.01
C LYS A 61 0.90 19.69 7.40
N ALA A 62 0.79 18.50 6.82
CA ALA A 62 -0.47 18.00 6.28
C ALA A 62 -1.47 17.61 7.39
N LEU A 63 -0.97 17.20 8.55
CA LEU A 63 -1.75 16.87 9.74
C LEU A 63 -2.06 18.08 10.63
N GLU A 64 -1.52 19.25 10.31
CA GLU A 64 -1.74 20.48 11.06
C GLU A 64 -3.23 20.83 11.11
N GLY A 65 -3.77 21.04 12.31
CA GLY A 65 -5.20 21.27 12.55
C GLY A 65 -5.99 20.01 12.91
N SER A 66 -5.45 18.81 12.66
CA SER A 66 -6.04 17.58 13.18
C SER A 66 -5.64 17.37 14.64
N SER A 67 -6.59 16.93 15.47
CA SER A 67 -6.35 16.68 16.89
C SER A 67 -6.95 15.36 17.31
N VAL A 68 -6.17 14.51 17.96
CA VAL A 68 -6.71 13.27 18.53
C VAL A 68 -7.78 13.50 19.59
N TYR A 69 -7.72 14.66 20.26
CA TYR A 69 -8.75 15.08 21.21
C TYR A 69 -10.09 15.45 20.54
N SER A 70 -10.15 15.49 19.20
CA SER A 70 -11.40 15.69 18.46
C SER A 70 -12.18 14.38 18.26
N VAL A 71 -11.66 13.23 18.72
CA VAL A 71 -12.40 11.98 18.71
C VAL A 71 -13.58 12.07 19.68
N TYR A 72 -14.76 11.60 19.28
CA TYR A 72 -15.97 11.63 20.10
C TYR A 72 -16.68 10.26 20.08
N LYS A 73 -17.51 10.02 21.10
CA LYS A 73 -18.24 8.75 21.26
C LYS A 73 -19.22 8.57 20.10
N ASN A 74 -19.32 7.35 19.59
CA ASN A 74 -20.08 6.94 18.40
C ASN A 74 -19.56 7.54 17.09
N GLN A 75 -18.34 8.09 17.07
CA GLN A 75 -17.68 8.44 15.82
C GLN A 75 -17.46 7.17 15.00
N GLN A 76 -17.82 7.22 13.72
CA GLN A 76 -17.66 6.11 12.79
C GLN A 76 -16.84 6.50 11.57
N VAL A 77 -16.02 5.56 11.11
CA VAL A 77 -15.32 5.61 9.82
C VAL A 77 -15.37 4.23 9.17
N VAL A 78 -15.52 4.19 7.84
CA VAL A 78 -15.44 2.97 7.05
C VAL A 78 -14.29 3.11 6.07
N PHE A 79 -13.43 2.11 6.06
CA PHE A 79 -12.33 1.97 5.13
C PHE A 79 -12.57 0.80 4.18
N GLU A 80 -12.10 0.95 2.95
CA GLU A 80 -11.92 -0.11 1.98
C GLU A 80 -10.44 -0.39 1.80
N LEU A 81 -10.06 -1.66 1.91
CA LEU A 81 -8.72 -2.11 1.57
C LEU A 81 -8.78 -2.78 0.20
N THR A 82 -7.99 -2.22 -0.71
CA THR A 82 -7.85 -2.73 -2.08
C THR A 82 -6.44 -3.22 -2.31
N GLN A 83 -6.31 -4.28 -3.09
CA GLN A 83 -5.03 -4.77 -3.58
C GLN A 83 -5.05 -4.77 -5.11
N LYS A 84 -3.94 -4.31 -5.68
CA LYS A 84 -3.66 -4.36 -7.11
C LYS A 84 -2.35 -5.09 -7.34
N ILE A 85 -2.39 -6.16 -8.13
CA ILE A 85 -1.21 -6.91 -8.56
C ILE A 85 -1.03 -6.68 -10.06
N GLU A 86 0.09 -6.07 -10.46
CA GLU A 86 0.45 -5.75 -11.86
C GLU A 86 -0.67 -4.99 -12.62
N THR A 87 -1.08 -5.50 -13.80
CA THR A 87 -2.07 -4.90 -14.69
C THR A 87 -3.51 -5.21 -14.31
N ASN A 88 -3.75 -6.01 -13.26
CA ASN A 88 -5.10 -6.32 -12.83
C ASN A 88 -5.79 -5.06 -12.30
N PRO A 89 -7.12 -4.92 -12.47
CA PRO A 89 -7.85 -3.86 -11.77
C PRO A 89 -7.71 -4.03 -10.25
N PRO A 90 -7.72 -2.94 -9.47
CA PRO A 90 -7.81 -3.04 -8.01
C PRO A 90 -9.04 -3.86 -7.61
N SER A 91 -8.87 -4.79 -6.67
CA SER A 91 -9.97 -5.57 -6.11
C SER A 91 -10.04 -5.31 -4.61
N PRO A 92 -11.23 -4.94 -4.07
CA PRO A 92 -11.42 -4.84 -2.64
C PRO A 92 -11.33 -6.25 -2.04
N TYR A 93 -10.54 -6.39 -0.99
CA TYR A 93 -10.41 -7.66 -0.27
C TYR A 93 -10.83 -7.54 1.20
N LEU A 94 -11.10 -6.32 1.68
CA LEU A 94 -11.55 -6.09 3.04
C LEU A 94 -12.28 -4.75 3.17
N TYR A 95 -13.36 -4.73 3.95
CA TYR A 95 -13.91 -3.53 4.53
C TYR A 95 -13.64 -3.50 6.03
N ILE A 96 -13.22 -2.35 6.55
CA ILE A 96 -12.99 -2.13 7.97
C ILE A 96 -13.86 -0.97 8.42
N LYS A 97 -14.79 -1.22 9.33
CA LYS A 97 -15.52 -0.18 10.05
C LYS A 97 -14.94 0.00 11.45
N GLN A 98 -14.69 1.24 11.85
CA GLN A 98 -14.30 1.57 13.22
C GLN A 98 -15.41 2.40 13.86
N ASP A 99 -15.86 2.00 15.05
CA ASP A 99 -16.90 2.67 15.82
C ASP A 99 -16.43 2.94 17.25
N VAL A 100 -16.30 4.21 17.62
CA VAL A 100 -15.77 4.63 18.93
C VAL A 100 -16.80 4.37 20.02
N THR A 101 -16.51 3.41 20.89
CA THR A 101 -17.43 2.95 21.93
C THR A 101 -17.22 3.66 23.26
N LYS A 102 -15.98 4.05 23.56
CA LYS A 102 -15.60 4.67 24.83
C LYS A 102 -14.55 5.76 24.61
N ILE A 103 -14.66 6.82 25.41
CA ILE A 103 -13.63 7.86 25.54
C ILE A 103 -13.34 8.06 27.02
N ASP A 104 -12.07 8.19 27.33
CA ASP A 104 -11.55 8.57 28.63
C ASP A 104 -10.65 9.80 28.44
N ASP A 105 -11.16 10.97 28.80
CA ASP A 105 -10.45 12.27 28.68
C ASP A 105 -10.18 12.81 30.08
N THR A 106 -8.92 12.75 30.50
CA THR A 106 -8.42 13.31 31.75
C THR A 106 -7.32 14.34 31.45
N PRO A 107 -6.97 15.22 32.41
CA PRO A 107 -5.88 16.19 32.19
C PRO A 107 -4.51 15.56 31.83
N GLN A 108 -4.28 14.30 32.21
CA GLN A 108 -2.98 13.62 32.07
C GLN A 108 -2.96 12.58 30.95
N TYR A 109 -4.14 12.18 30.46
CA TYR A 109 -4.32 10.99 29.63
C TYR A 109 -5.57 11.15 28.78
N PHE A 110 -5.45 10.76 27.52
CA PHE A 110 -6.58 10.62 26.61
C PHE A 110 -6.56 9.23 26.01
N SER A 111 -7.70 8.56 26.00
CA SER A 111 -7.86 7.29 25.33
C SER A 111 -9.24 7.16 24.72
N TYR A 112 -9.28 6.37 23.67
CA TYR A 112 -10.52 5.96 23.07
C TYR A 112 -10.45 4.46 22.74
N THR A 113 -11.57 3.80 22.96
CA THR A 113 -11.80 2.41 22.56
C THR A 113 -12.75 2.43 21.38
N TYR A 114 -12.46 1.62 20.37
CA TYR A 114 -13.34 1.42 19.23
C TYR A 114 -13.50 -0.05 18.90
N ASN A 115 -14.66 -0.40 18.36
CA ASN A 115 -14.88 -1.69 17.73
C ASN A 115 -14.40 -1.63 16.29
N GLU A 116 -13.43 -2.46 15.95
CA GLU A 116 -12.99 -2.72 14.59
C GLU A 116 -13.79 -3.91 14.03
N ILE A 117 -14.66 -3.62 13.06
CA ILE A 117 -15.53 -4.58 12.40
C ILE A 117 -14.96 -4.82 11.02
N THR A 118 -14.57 -6.05 10.75
CA THR A 118 -13.91 -6.45 9.51
C THR A 118 -14.80 -7.38 8.71
N GLU A 119 -15.02 -7.05 7.43
CA GLU A 119 -15.87 -7.80 6.50
C GLU A 119 -15.11 -8.09 5.20
N ASP A 120 -15.13 -9.35 4.76
CA ASP A 120 -14.58 -9.73 3.46
C ASP A 120 -15.69 -9.64 2.39
N PRO A 121 -15.57 -8.76 1.38
CA PRO A 121 -16.56 -8.62 0.32
C PRO A 121 -16.82 -9.91 -0.49
N ASN A 122 -15.88 -10.86 -0.45
CA ASN A 122 -15.95 -12.12 -1.19
C ASN A 122 -16.40 -13.30 -0.31
N SER A 123 -16.75 -13.04 0.96
CA SER A 123 -17.21 -14.08 1.87
C SER A 123 -18.58 -14.65 1.47
N GLU A 124 -18.85 -15.90 1.86
CA GLU A 124 -20.14 -16.52 1.58
C GLU A 124 -21.29 -15.75 2.28
N PRO A 125 -22.48 -15.64 1.65
CA PRO A 125 -23.63 -15.01 2.27
C PRO A 125 -23.93 -15.56 3.66
N GLY A 126 -24.03 -14.68 4.66
CA GLY A 126 -24.26 -15.07 6.05
C GLY A 126 -22.99 -15.26 6.88
N THR A 127 -21.80 -15.11 6.28
CA THR A 127 -20.55 -15.00 7.04
C THR A 127 -20.64 -13.80 7.96
N LYS A 128 -20.40 -14.01 9.26
CA LYS A 128 -20.45 -12.92 10.25
C LYS A 128 -19.17 -12.09 10.17
N PRO A 129 -19.26 -10.75 10.30
CA PRO A 129 -18.07 -9.92 10.36
C PRO A 129 -17.25 -10.24 11.62
N ILE A 130 -15.94 -10.11 11.51
CA ILE A 130 -15.03 -10.25 12.64
C ILE A 130 -15.07 -8.94 13.42
N VAL A 131 -15.34 -9.02 14.72
CA VAL A 131 -15.37 -7.85 15.60
C VAL A 131 -14.23 -7.94 16.60
N LYS A 132 -13.41 -6.90 16.65
CA LYS A 132 -12.29 -6.77 17.59
C LYS A 132 -12.40 -5.44 18.33
N GLU A 133 -12.33 -5.48 19.65
CA GLU A 133 -12.21 -4.26 20.45
C GLU A 133 -10.75 -3.81 20.47
N VAL A 134 -10.50 -2.53 20.17
CA VAL A 134 -9.17 -1.93 20.14
C VAL A 134 -9.17 -0.67 20.99
N THR A 135 -8.21 -0.57 21.90
CA THR A 135 -7.99 0.62 22.73
C THR A 135 -6.72 1.33 22.26
N SER A 136 -6.83 2.65 22.05
CA SER A 136 -5.71 3.52 21.72
C SER A 136 -5.47 4.47 22.88
N ASP A 137 -4.42 4.24 23.65
CA ASP A 137 -4.03 5.07 24.77
C ASP A 137 -2.98 6.10 24.36
N LEU A 138 -3.22 7.37 24.71
CA LEU A 138 -2.28 8.47 24.57
C LEU A 138 -1.93 9.01 25.95
N TYR A 139 -0.75 8.59 26.41
CA TYR A 139 -0.14 9.08 27.64
C TYR A 139 0.64 10.36 27.34
N GLN A 140 -0.08 11.43 27.04
CA GLN A 140 0.51 12.77 27.02
C GLN A 140 -0.39 13.72 27.80
N PRO A 141 0.18 14.52 28.73
CA PRO A 141 -0.59 15.59 29.36
C PRO A 141 -1.13 16.47 28.25
N ARG A 142 -2.42 16.85 28.32
CA ARG A 142 -3.06 17.66 27.28
C ARG A 142 -2.14 18.84 26.98
N PRO A 143 -1.51 18.90 25.79
CA PRO A 143 -0.44 19.85 25.58
C PRO A 143 -1.01 21.23 25.82
N THR A 144 -0.34 21.99 26.68
CA THR A 144 -0.62 23.41 26.85
C THR A 144 -0.09 24.12 25.59
N VAL A 145 -0.74 23.88 24.45
CA VAL A 145 -0.43 24.44 23.11
C VAL A 145 1.08 24.55 22.86
N THR A 146 1.78 23.43 22.72
CA THR A 146 3.16 23.43 22.19
C THR A 146 3.28 22.42 21.07
N THR A 147 3.82 22.89 19.95
CA THR A 147 3.95 22.24 18.63
C THR A 147 4.66 20.89 18.61
N THR A 148 5.28 20.47 19.72
CA THR A 148 6.07 19.24 19.85
C THR A 148 5.25 17.95 19.67
N SER A 149 3.94 17.96 19.91
CA SER A 149 3.12 16.74 19.84
C SER A 149 2.84 16.27 18.40
N LEU A 150 2.94 17.15 17.40
CA LEU A 150 2.60 16.80 16.01
C LEU A 150 3.72 16.07 15.27
N SER A 151 4.98 16.36 15.58
CA SER A 151 6.12 15.61 15.03
C SER A 151 6.17 14.19 15.56
N GLU A 152 5.89 13.98 16.85
CA GLU A 152 5.81 12.65 17.44
C GLU A 152 4.65 11.84 16.83
N LEU A 153 3.49 12.47 16.61
CA LEU A 153 2.37 11.83 15.93
C LEU A 153 2.72 11.45 14.49
N ALA A 154 3.42 12.32 13.75
CA ALA A 154 3.85 12.04 12.38
C ALA A 154 4.88 10.89 12.32
N ILE A 155 5.81 10.84 13.29
CA ILE A 155 6.76 9.72 13.43
C ILE A 155 6.01 8.44 13.80
N GLN A 156 5.05 8.49 14.72
CA GLN A 156 4.24 7.33 15.09
C GLN A 156 3.39 6.83 13.91
N GLU A 157 2.86 7.73 13.08
CA GLU A 157 2.17 7.33 11.85
C GLU A 157 3.16 6.74 10.83
N LEU A 158 4.36 7.30 10.67
CA LEU A 158 5.41 6.67 9.85
C LEU A 158 5.77 5.26 10.34
N ASP A 159 5.90 5.06 11.65
CA ASP A 159 6.18 3.77 12.27
C ASP A 159 5.02 2.78 12.05
N ARG A 160 3.76 3.24 12.16
CA ARG A 160 2.58 2.45 11.80
C ARG A 160 2.55 2.08 10.32
N LEU A 161 2.90 3.02 9.43
CA LEU A 161 3.02 2.78 7.99
C LEU A 161 4.13 1.76 7.69
N GLN A 162 5.23 1.80 8.44
CA GLN A 162 6.32 0.84 8.35
C GLN A 162 5.90 -0.55 8.83
N LEU A 163 5.17 -0.66 9.94
CA LEU A 163 4.66 -1.93 10.48
C LEU A 163 3.78 -2.71 9.47
N PHE A 164 2.98 -2.01 8.64
CA PHE A 164 2.19 -2.66 7.59
C PHE A 164 3.07 -3.19 6.44
N SER A 165 4.11 -2.44 6.06
CA SER A 165 5.08 -2.82 5.04
C SER A 165 5.93 -3.99 5.52
N GLU A 166 6.51 -3.90 6.71
CA GLU A 166 7.42 -4.90 7.27
C GLU A 166 6.73 -6.23 7.48
N LYS A 167 5.54 -6.26 8.09
CA LYS A 167 4.85 -7.54 8.32
C LYS A 167 4.49 -8.26 7.02
N GLN A 168 4.17 -7.51 5.95
CA GLN A 168 3.91 -8.11 4.63
C GLN A 168 5.21 -8.56 3.94
N ILE A 169 6.31 -7.83 4.11
CA ILE A 169 7.62 -8.17 3.52
C ILE A 169 8.28 -9.34 4.26
N GLU A 170 8.24 -9.37 5.59
CA GLU A 170 8.79 -10.43 6.44
C GLU A 170 8.16 -11.79 6.16
N THR A 171 6.88 -11.82 5.78
CA THR A 171 6.21 -13.08 5.46
C THR A 171 6.70 -13.69 4.13
N MET A 172 7.41 -12.92 3.29
CA MET A 172 7.77 -13.32 1.91
C MET A 172 9.27 -13.22 1.56
N SER A 173 10.05 -12.45 2.30
CA SER A 173 11.49 -12.30 2.08
C SER A 173 12.26 -13.05 3.17
N GLU A 174 13.25 -13.86 2.78
CA GLU A 174 14.30 -14.33 3.69
C GLU A 174 14.73 -13.18 4.62
N GLU A 175 14.93 -13.44 5.91
CA GLU A 175 15.23 -12.49 7.00
C GLU A 175 16.43 -11.57 6.72
N ARG A 176 16.28 -10.64 5.78
CA ARG A 176 17.29 -9.64 5.44
C ARG A 176 16.94 -8.37 6.20
N THR A 177 17.82 -7.98 7.12
CA THR A 177 17.70 -6.71 7.83
C THR A 177 18.26 -5.59 6.95
N PRO A 178 17.52 -4.47 6.76
CA PRO A 178 18.05 -3.33 6.03
C PRO A 178 19.20 -2.70 6.82
N VAL A 179 20.30 -2.37 6.12
CA VAL A 179 21.49 -1.71 6.68
C VAL A 179 21.33 -0.19 6.68
N ARG A 180 20.55 0.34 5.73
CA ARG A 180 20.28 1.77 5.58
C ARG A 180 18.89 1.99 4.98
N THR A 181 18.22 3.05 5.41
CA THR A 181 16.98 3.53 4.79
C THR A 181 17.20 4.95 4.26
N THR A 182 16.80 5.21 3.02
CA THR A 182 16.81 6.55 2.41
C THR A 182 15.43 6.87 1.83
N PHE A 183 15.15 8.16 1.61
CA PHE A 183 13.89 8.64 1.06
C PHE A 183 14.14 9.39 -0.25
N HIS A 184 13.26 9.23 -1.23
CA HIS A 184 13.44 9.78 -2.57
C HIS A 184 12.13 10.30 -3.16
N ASP A 185 12.24 11.14 -4.19
CA ASP A 185 11.11 11.61 -5.02
C ASP A 185 9.93 12.17 -4.21
N LEU A 186 10.21 12.94 -3.16
CA LEU A 186 9.17 13.60 -2.38
C LEU A 186 8.39 14.60 -3.26
N PHE A 187 7.10 14.34 -3.39
CA PHE A 187 6.14 15.19 -4.07
C PHE A 187 5.03 15.56 -3.10
N VAL A 188 4.73 16.86 -3.00
CA VAL A 188 3.66 17.39 -2.16
C VAL A 188 2.78 18.30 -3.02
N SER A 189 1.48 18.05 -3.02
CA SER A 189 0.50 18.92 -3.68
C SER A 189 -0.69 19.16 -2.77
N ARG A 190 -1.40 20.27 -3.01
CA ARG A 190 -2.59 20.65 -2.26
C ARG A 190 -3.70 20.94 -3.24
N GLU A 191 -4.87 20.40 -2.95
CA GLU A 191 -6.05 20.57 -3.80
C GLU A 191 -7.31 20.54 -2.94
N VAL A 192 -8.40 21.03 -3.52
CA VAL A 192 -9.72 20.93 -2.92
C VAL A 192 -10.46 19.81 -3.61
N GLN A 193 -10.99 18.86 -2.84
CA GLN A 193 -11.72 17.70 -3.34
C GLN A 193 -13.08 17.58 -2.68
N SER A 194 -14.00 16.89 -3.34
CA SER A 194 -15.25 16.47 -2.71
C SER A 194 -14.99 15.33 -1.72
N PRO A 195 -15.75 15.22 -0.62
CA PRO A 195 -15.72 14.07 0.28
C PRO A 195 -16.00 12.74 -0.44
N PRO A 196 -15.78 11.58 0.20
CA PRO A 196 -16.22 10.30 -0.35
C PRO A 196 -17.69 10.29 -0.74
N LEU A 197 -18.06 9.54 -1.78
CA LEU A 197 -19.41 9.57 -2.36
C LEU A 197 -20.51 9.32 -1.32
N VAL A 198 -20.30 8.35 -0.41
CA VAL A 198 -21.25 8.03 0.67
C VAL A 198 -21.50 9.22 1.60
N VAL A 199 -20.48 10.04 1.85
CA VAL A 199 -20.59 11.26 2.66
C VAL A 199 -21.33 12.36 1.89
N GLN A 200 -21.05 12.51 0.59
CA GLN A 200 -21.73 13.48 -0.28
C GLN A 200 -23.24 13.24 -0.39
N GLU A 201 -23.65 11.98 -0.46
CA GLU A 201 -25.05 11.58 -0.64
C GLU A 201 -25.91 11.78 0.62
N ARG A 202 -25.30 12.03 1.78
CA ARG A 202 -26.03 12.28 3.03
C ARG A 202 -26.64 13.68 3.11
N PRO A 203 -27.70 13.86 3.92
CA PRO A 203 -28.21 15.19 4.24
C PRO A 203 -27.09 16.12 4.68
N HIS A 204 -27.06 17.32 4.09
CA HIS A 204 -26.05 18.36 4.38
C HIS A 204 -24.59 17.90 4.21
N CYS A 205 -24.32 16.85 3.41
CA CYS A 205 -22.97 16.30 3.23
C CYS A 205 -22.29 15.96 4.57
N SER A 206 -23.09 15.43 5.51
CA SER A 206 -22.69 15.17 6.89
C SER A 206 -22.11 16.37 7.64
N GLU A 207 -22.52 17.60 7.33
CA GLU A 207 -22.01 18.85 7.94
C GLU A 207 -20.56 19.22 7.53
N VAL A 208 -19.99 18.58 6.50
CA VAL A 208 -18.70 18.99 5.94
C VAL A 208 -18.83 20.40 5.37
N PRO A 209 -18.00 21.38 5.80
CA PRO A 209 -18.11 22.76 5.33
C PRO A 209 -18.02 22.87 3.81
N ASN A 210 -19.06 23.45 3.18
CA ASN A 210 -19.20 23.56 1.73
C ASN A 210 -19.11 22.22 0.96
N CYS A 211 -19.22 21.07 1.63
CA CYS A 211 -18.98 19.74 1.07
C CYS A 211 -17.64 19.65 0.31
N GLN A 212 -16.58 20.23 0.90
CA GLN A 212 -15.24 20.29 0.32
C GLN A 212 -14.18 19.97 1.38
N LEU A 213 -13.13 19.27 0.96
CA LEU A 213 -11.96 18.92 1.76
C LEU A 213 -10.70 19.51 1.12
N HIS A 214 -9.83 20.10 1.92
CA HIS A 214 -8.49 20.55 1.57
C HIS A 214 -7.52 19.38 1.74
N VAL A 215 -7.24 18.70 0.63
CA VAL A 215 -6.42 17.51 0.62
C VAL A 215 -4.98 17.89 0.32
N THR A 216 -4.06 17.48 1.19
CA THR A 216 -2.63 17.44 0.90
C THR A 216 -2.26 16.04 0.43
N LYS A 217 -1.82 15.92 -0.82
CA LYS A 217 -1.27 14.68 -1.36
C LYS A 217 0.23 14.64 -1.16
N ILE A 218 0.72 13.56 -0.55
CA ILE A 218 2.14 13.32 -0.29
C ILE A 218 2.53 12.00 -0.95
N GLN A 219 3.54 12.03 -1.81
CA GLN A 219 4.11 10.86 -2.43
C GLN A 219 5.62 10.86 -2.21
N PHE A 220 6.20 9.71 -1.87
CA PHE A 220 7.65 9.53 -1.78
C PHE A 220 8.00 8.04 -1.90
N ASP A 221 9.28 7.78 -2.18
CA ASP A 221 9.86 6.44 -2.17
C ASP A 221 10.71 6.25 -0.92
N GLN A 222 10.53 5.13 -0.23
CA GLN A 222 11.45 4.62 0.78
C GLN A 222 12.31 3.53 0.14
N ILE A 223 13.63 3.67 0.23
CA ILE A 223 14.59 2.69 -0.25
C ILE A 223 15.23 2.00 0.95
N LEU A 224 14.99 0.69 1.06
CA LEU A 224 15.58 -0.19 2.05
C LEU A 224 16.83 -0.83 1.45
N TRP A 225 18.01 -0.38 1.85
CA TRP A 225 19.29 -0.90 1.38
C TRP A 225 19.71 -2.10 2.22
N TYR A 226 20.03 -3.21 1.56
CA TYR A 226 20.55 -4.42 2.20
C TYR A 226 22.07 -4.52 2.03
N ALA A 227 22.66 -5.53 2.66
CA ALA A 227 24.05 -5.88 2.39
C ALA A 227 24.26 -6.15 0.89
N GLU A 228 25.48 -5.95 0.40
CA GLU A 228 25.89 -6.22 -1.00
C GLU A 228 25.34 -5.25 -2.05
N GLY A 229 24.60 -4.20 -1.65
CA GLY A 229 24.12 -3.15 -2.54
C GLY A 229 22.73 -3.41 -3.14
N ASP A 230 22.10 -4.52 -2.79
CA ASP A 230 20.70 -4.80 -3.10
C ASP A 230 19.79 -3.79 -2.38
N TYR A 231 18.61 -3.51 -2.96
CA TYR A 231 17.60 -2.68 -2.32
C TYR A 231 16.17 -3.13 -2.60
N SER A 232 15.26 -2.75 -1.70
CA SER A 232 13.83 -2.77 -1.92
C SER A 232 13.30 -1.34 -1.98
N LYS A 233 12.35 -1.09 -2.88
CA LYS A 233 11.71 0.20 -3.06
C LYS A 233 10.24 0.09 -2.67
N VAL A 234 9.83 0.94 -1.74
CA VAL A 234 8.45 1.06 -1.28
C VAL A 234 7.96 2.46 -1.62
N ARG A 235 6.89 2.57 -2.40
CA ARG A 235 6.28 3.86 -2.78
C ARG A 235 5.05 4.13 -1.92
N TYR A 236 5.07 5.25 -1.21
CA TYR A 236 3.95 5.76 -0.43
C TYR A 236 3.18 6.80 -1.23
N ASN A 237 1.84 6.74 -1.17
CA ASN A 237 0.96 7.79 -1.67
C ASN A 237 -0.13 8.01 -0.62
N LEU A 238 -0.13 9.19 -0.03
CA LEU A 238 -1.01 9.56 1.07
C LEU A 238 -1.88 10.74 0.64
N GLU A 239 -3.15 10.71 1.01
CA GLU A 239 -4.09 11.83 0.85
C GLU A 239 -4.61 12.21 2.24
N ILE A 240 -4.27 13.40 2.70
CA ILE A 240 -4.56 13.85 4.07
C ILE A 240 -5.45 15.09 4.03
N ALA A 241 -6.57 15.04 4.75
CA ALA A 241 -7.51 16.14 4.95
C ALA A 241 -7.64 16.42 6.46
N PRO A 242 -6.95 17.44 7.00
CA PRO A 242 -6.91 17.68 8.45
C PRO A 242 -8.27 18.05 9.05
N GLU A 243 -9.18 18.61 8.24
CA GLU A 243 -10.56 18.90 8.65
C GLU A 243 -11.46 17.66 8.72
N ALA A 244 -11.10 16.54 8.07
CA ALA A 244 -11.86 15.31 8.27
C ALA A 244 -11.70 14.83 9.73
N PRO A 245 -12.72 14.17 10.30
CA PRO A 245 -12.65 13.64 11.66
C PRO A 245 -11.37 12.83 11.90
N PHE A 246 -10.82 12.86 13.11
CA PHE A 246 -9.47 12.34 13.37
C PHE A 246 -9.21 10.93 12.82
N LEU A 247 -10.17 10.00 12.94
CA LEU A 247 -10.02 8.62 12.43
C LEU A 247 -10.04 8.53 10.90
N SER A 248 -10.62 9.50 10.19
CA SER A 248 -10.71 9.57 8.73
C SER A 248 -9.82 10.65 8.10
N ARG A 249 -8.94 11.30 8.88
CA ARG A 249 -8.05 12.39 8.40
C ARG A 249 -7.09 11.98 7.28
N ILE A 250 -6.72 10.70 7.24
CA ILE A 250 -5.97 10.11 6.13
C ILE A 250 -7.01 9.45 5.22
N LEU A 251 -7.38 10.14 4.14
CA LEU A 251 -8.42 9.72 3.20
C LEU A 251 -7.97 8.54 2.34
N SER A 252 -6.70 8.50 1.96
CA SER A 252 -6.11 7.39 1.23
C SER A 252 -4.68 7.16 1.71
N ASP A 253 -4.37 5.91 2.02
CA ASP A 253 -3.04 5.43 2.36
C ASP A 253 -2.68 4.25 1.46
N CYS A 254 -1.84 4.50 0.46
CA CYS A 254 -1.43 3.52 -0.53
C CYS A 254 0.07 3.24 -0.43
N VAL A 255 0.41 1.96 -0.24
CA VAL A 255 1.77 1.45 -0.24
C VAL A 255 1.95 0.53 -1.45
N ALA A 256 2.99 0.76 -2.23
CA ALA A 256 3.32 -0.09 -3.36
C ALA A 256 4.76 -0.60 -3.30
N THR A 257 4.94 -1.88 -3.57
CA THR A 257 6.25 -2.54 -3.49
C THR A 257 6.36 -3.66 -4.53
N SER A 258 7.58 -4.08 -4.80
CA SER A 258 7.87 -5.17 -5.73
C SER A 258 8.18 -6.46 -4.96
N VAL A 259 7.28 -7.42 -5.03
CA VAL A 259 7.33 -8.68 -4.27
C VAL A 259 7.85 -9.81 -5.17
N PRO A 260 8.91 -10.53 -4.79
CA PRO A 260 9.35 -11.71 -5.51
C PRO A 260 8.41 -12.89 -5.25
N TYR A 261 7.97 -13.58 -6.30
CA TYR A 261 7.18 -14.80 -6.23
C TYR A 261 7.52 -15.72 -7.41
N GLN A 262 7.96 -16.96 -7.12
CA GLN A 262 8.33 -17.96 -8.12
C GLN A 262 9.34 -17.47 -9.18
N GLY A 263 10.37 -16.72 -8.76
CA GLY A 263 11.42 -16.20 -9.65
C GLY A 263 11.02 -14.99 -10.49
N ARG A 264 9.81 -14.43 -10.29
CA ARG A 264 9.36 -13.19 -10.94
C ARG A 264 9.01 -12.14 -9.89
N ARG A 265 9.23 -10.87 -10.21
CA ARG A 265 8.81 -9.75 -9.36
C ARG A 265 7.43 -9.25 -9.79
N TYR A 266 6.53 -9.10 -8.82
CA TYR A 266 5.18 -8.57 -9.02
C TYR A 266 5.08 -7.21 -8.35
N TYR A 267 4.57 -6.21 -9.07
CA TYR A 267 4.25 -4.92 -8.47
C TYR A 267 2.91 -5.02 -7.74
N VAL A 268 2.94 -4.90 -6.42
CA VAL A 268 1.76 -4.98 -5.56
C VAL A 268 1.53 -3.59 -4.97
N LYS A 269 0.30 -3.08 -5.12
CA LYS A 269 -0.16 -1.84 -4.48
C LYS A 269 -1.34 -2.18 -3.57
N ASN A 270 -1.16 -1.94 -2.28
CA ASN A 270 -2.23 -2.03 -1.28
C ASN A 270 -2.66 -0.61 -0.92
N CYS A 271 -3.96 -0.36 -0.86
CA CYS A 271 -4.50 0.94 -0.46
C CYS A 271 -5.57 0.75 0.61
N LYS A 272 -5.55 1.62 1.62
CA LYS A 272 -6.63 1.82 2.58
C LYS A 272 -7.29 3.16 2.26
N ASN A 273 -8.51 3.12 1.73
CA ASN A 273 -9.28 4.31 1.35
C ASN A 273 -10.42 4.53 2.32
N VAL A 274 -10.70 5.77 2.72
CA VAL A 274 -11.89 6.14 3.46
C VAL A 274 -13.08 6.16 2.50
N LEU A 275 -14.03 5.27 2.72
CA LEU A 275 -15.30 5.27 1.99
C LEU A 275 -16.35 6.16 2.65
N ASP A 276 -16.29 6.27 3.97
CA ASP A 276 -17.34 6.89 4.75
C ASP A 276 -16.83 7.41 6.11
N PHE A 277 -17.37 8.54 6.54
CA PHE A 277 -17.20 9.09 7.88
C PHE A 277 -18.35 10.02 8.25
N TRP A 278 -18.48 10.33 9.55
CA TRP A 278 -19.40 11.35 10.05
C TRP A 278 -18.63 12.57 10.53
N TYR A 279 -19.02 13.76 10.08
CA TYR A 279 -18.49 15.01 10.62
C TYR A 279 -19.44 15.51 11.71
N GLY A 280 -18.92 15.64 12.94
CA GLY A 280 -19.72 15.96 14.13
C GLY A 280 -20.54 14.78 14.68
N THR A 281 -21.36 15.04 15.69
CA THR A 281 -22.14 13.99 16.36
C THR A 281 -23.16 13.39 15.39
N PRO A 282 -23.19 12.07 15.17
CA PRO A 282 -24.23 11.45 14.35
C PRO A 282 -25.62 11.75 14.95
N PRO A 283 -26.67 11.84 14.11
CA PRO A 283 -28.03 11.97 14.58
C PRO A 283 -28.33 10.82 15.54
N THR A 284 -28.89 11.13 16.71
CA THR A 284 -29.47 10.10 17.58
C THR A 284 -30.72 9.58 16.89
N GLU A 285 -30.69 8.33 16.43
CA GLU A 285 -31.89 7.57 16.03
C GLU A 285 -32.87 7.41 17.20
#